data_AF-A0A0G0JWD4-F1
#
_entry.id   AF-A0A0G0JWD4-F1
#
_cell.length_a   1.000
_cell.length_b   1.000
_cell.length_c   1.000
_cell.angle_alpha   90.00
_cell.angle_beta   90.00
_cell.angle_gamma   90.00
#
_symmetry.space_group_name_H-M   'P 1'
#
loop_
_entity.id
_entity.type
_entity.pdbx_description
1 polymer ?
#
loop_
_entity_poly.entity_id
_entity_poly.type
_entity_poly.pdbx_seq_one_letter_code
_entity_poly.pdbx_strand_id
1 'polypeptide(L)'
;QEDMVEIMLNLKQLAVRVYSEEPVTLTLTKKGPGVVTAADFAKNADVDVINKDLVIATLTNNKPFEMEVTVAQGRGYRPVEEKDKKSYDLGTIVIDSVYTPVKDVGYKVENTRVGDITNFEKLTLSIETNGAISPEEAVKQATQILMDHFSIILDSMGTVGASAPAVVDTAAEVSEEATEEVGTEVETDLDKPAKKAVKKVAAKKKETKKK
;
A
#
# COMPACT_ATOMS: atom_id res chain seq x y z
N GLN A 1 15.25 20.51 16.54
CA GLN A 1 14.50 21.78 16.64
C GLN A 1 13.13 21.50 17.23
N GLU A 2 12.59 20.37 16.83
CA GLU A 2 11.36 19.74 17.27
C GLU A 2 11.45 19.23 18.71
N ASP A 3 10.28 19.12 19.35
CA ASP A 3 10.10 18.48 20.65
C ASP A 3 9.91 16.96 20.50
N MET A 4 10.08 16.20 21.60
CA MET A 4 9.87 14.75 21.62
C MET A 4 8.48 14.34 21.14
N VAL A 5 7.45 15.13 21.45
CA VAL A 5 6.07 14.87 21.01
C VAL A 5 5.93 14.99 19.50
N GLU A 6 6.57 15.99 18.89
CA GLU A 6 6.56 16.19 17.44
C GLU A 6 7.28 15.04 16.72
N ILE A 7 8.43 14.61 17.24
CA ILE A 7 9.15 13.44 16.72
C ILE A 7 8.27 12.19 16.80
N MET A 8 7.57 11.98 17.92
CA MET A 8 6.64 10.87 18.07
C MET A 8 5.49 10.93 17.04
N LEU A 9 4.92 12.10 16.78
CA LEU A 9 3.86 12.27 15.78
C LEU A 9 4.36 12.02 14.36
N ASN A 10 5.59 12.45 14.04
CA ASN A 10 6.21 12.18 12.75
C ASN A 10 6.48 10.68 12.57
N LEU A 11 6.95 9.99 13.60
CA LEU A 11 7.16 8.53 13.57
C LEU A 11 5.87 7.75 13.32
N LYS A 12 4.71 8.23 13.79
CA LYS A 12 3.41 7.59 13.48
C LYS A 12 3.04 7.65 12.00
N GLN A 13 3.58 8.62 11.26
CA GLN A 13 3.36 8.74 9.82
C GLN A 13 4.29 7.83 9.01
N LEU A 14 5.26 7.16 9.65
CA LEU A 14 6.18 6.25 9.00
C LEU A 14 5.41 5.06 8.41
N ALA A 15 5.46 4.90 7.09
CA ALA A 15 4.88 3.79 6.38
C ALA A 15 5.95 2.71 6.18
N VAL A 16 5.79 1.61 6.91
CA VAL A 16 6.68 0.45 6.82
C VAL A 16 5.91 -0.78 6.36
N ARG A 17 6.59 -1.63 5.58
CA ARG A 17 6.15 -2.97 5.24
C ARG A 17 7.07 -3.95 5.95
N VAL A 18 6.50 -4.75 6.85
CA VAL A 18 7.22 -5.75 7.64
C VAL A 18 6.92 -7.13 7.07
N TYR A 19 7.97 -7.93 6.85
CA TYR A 19 7.89 -9.29 6.31
C TYR A 19 8.06 -10.36 7.40
N SER A 20 8.59 -9.99 8.57
CA SER A 20 8.72 -10.85 9.74
C SER A 20 7.42 -10.94 10.54
N GLU A 21 7.14 -12.11 11.11
CA GLU A 21 6.06 -12.30 12.10
C GLU A 21 6.44 -11.74 13.48
N GLU A 22 7.75 -11.71 13.79
CA GLU A 22 8.27 -11.17 15.04
C GLU A 22 8.57 -9.67 14.94
N PRO A 23 8.46 -8.90 16.06
CA PRO A 23 8.84 -7.49 16.08
C PRO A 23 10.30 -7.29 15.68
N VAL A 24 10.54 -6.31 14.81
CA VAL A 24 11.87 -5.96 14.29
C VAL A 24 12.26 -4.56 14.77
N THR A 25 13.49 -4.40 15.27
CA THR A 25 14.02 -3.09 15.66
C THR A 25 14.79 -2.45 14.50
N LEU A 26 14.39 -1.24 14.14
CA LEU A 26 15.08 -0.36 13.20
C LEU A 26 15.94 0.63 13.97
N THR A 27 17.14 0.89 13.47
CA THR A 27 18.05 1.89 14.05
C THR A 27 18.21 3.06 13.11
N LEU A 28 18.25 4.27 13.66
CA LEU A 28 18.57 5.48 12.93
C LEU A 28 19.64 6.24 13.69
N THR A 29 20.74 6.52 13.00
CA THR A 29 21.86 7.30 13.54
C THR A 29 22.23 8.42 12.57
N LYS A 30 22.23 9.65 13.06
CA LYS A 30 22.67 10.83 12.31
C LYS A 30 23.60 11.68 13.16
N LYS A 31 24.64 12.25 12.54
CA LYS A 31 25.57 13.18 13.20
C LYS A 31 25.66 14.47 12.41
N GLY A 32 25.70 15.58 13.13
CA GLY A 32 25.80 16.91 12.54
C GLY A 32 24.46 17.57 12.25
N PRO A 33 24.46 18.88 11.98
CA PRO A 33 23.26 19.61 11.65
C PRO A 33 22.70 19.16 10.28
N GLY A 34 21.38 19.06 10.17
CA GLY A 34 20.69 18.65 8.96
C GLY A 34 19.33 18.01 9.22
N VAL A 35 18.59 17.78 8.14
CA VAL A 35 17.30 17.10 8.16
C VAL A 35 17.52 15.59 8.29
N VAL A 36 16.80 14.97 9.21
CA VAL A 36 16.70 13.53 9.41
C VAL A 36 15.43 13.05 8.74
N THR A 37 15.58 12.12 7.80
CA THR A 37 14.47 11.57 7.01
C THR A 37 14.32 10.08 7.28
N ALA A 38 13.17 9.52 6.90
CA ALA A 38 12.93 8.08 6.95
C ALA A 38 13.91 7.28 6.06
N ALA A 39 14.54 7.90 5.06
CA ALA A 39 15.63 7.30 4.31
C ALA A 39 16.90 7.02 5.14
N ASP A 40 17.06 7.68 6.29
CA ASP A 40 18.23 7.54 7.16
C ASP A 40 18.16 6.31 8.09
N PHE A 41 17.04 5.57 8.09
CA PHE A 41 16.97 4.29 8.79
C PHE A 41 17.96 3.28 8.18
N ALA A 42 18.60 2.49 9.04
CA ALA A 42 19.43 1.39 8.60
C ALA A 42 18.60 0.38 7.78
N LYS A 43 19.16 -0.07 6.66
CA LYS A 43 18.50 -1.09 5.82
C LYS A 43 18.37 -2.39 6.60
N ASN A 44 17.18 -2.97 6.56
CA ASN A 44 16.87 -4.27 7.13
C ASN A 44 16.28 -5.15 6.00
N ALA A 45 16.53 -6.46 6.03
CA ALA A 45 15.96 -7.39 5.04
C ALA A 45 14.48 -7.66 5.31
N ASP A 46 14.05 -7.57 6.57
CA ASP A 46 12.69 -7.92 7.01
C ASP A 46 11.74 -6.71 7.02
N VAL A 47 12.24 -5.51 6.74
CA VAL A 47 11.45 -4.27 6.79
C VAL A 47 11.81 -3.33 5.65
N ASP A 48 10.80 -2.94 4.89
CA ASP A 48 10.88 -1.91 3.86
C ASP A 48 10.23 -0.61 4.33
N VAL A 49 11.01 0.47 4.34
CA VAL A 49 10.51 1.83 4.56
C VAL A 49 10.03 2.40 3.23
N ILE A 50 8.73 2.71 3.14
CA ILE A 50 8.06 3.10 1.90
C ILE A 50 8.21 4.61 1.66
N ASN A 51 7.83 5.44 2.62
CA ASN A 51 7.89 6.90 2.54
C ASN A 51 9.23 7.46 2.99
N LYS A 52 10.27 7.23 2.19
CA LYS A 52 11.67 7.60 2.49
C LYS A 52 11.89 9.12 2.64
N ASP A 53 11.03 9.92 2.03
CA ASP A 53 11.03 11.38 2.04
C ASP A 53 10.45 11.99 3.32
N LEU A 54 9.79 11.18 4.18
CA LEU A 54 9.22 11.65 5.43
C LEU A 54 10.31 12.25 6.33
N VAL A 55 10.11 13.51 6.74
CA VAL A 55 10.98 14.19 7.70
C VAL A 55 10.61 13.76 9.11
N ILE A 56 11.60 13.25 9.86
CA ILE A 56 11.42 12.83 11.24
C ILE A 56 11.77 13.98 12.19
N ALA A 57 12.92 14.61 11.97
CA ALA A 57 13.43 15.70 12.79
C ALA A 57 14.49 16.54 12.05
N THR A 58 14.82 17.70 12.59
CA THR A 58 15.83 18.63 12.08
C THR A 58 16.85 18.92 13.18
N LEU A 59 18.08 18.47 12.95
CA LEU A 59 19.19 18.65 13.87
C LEU A 59 19.82 20.03 13.65
N THR A 60 19.84 20.87 14.68
CA THR A 60 20.42 22.21 14.65
C THR A 60 21.85 22.25 15.20
N ASN A 61 22.22 21.28 16.03
CA ASN A 61 23.50 21.22 16.72
C ASN A 61 24.30 20.00 16.25
N ASN A 62 25.63 20.06 16.43
CA ASN A 62 26.54 18.96 16.09
C ASN A 62 26.56 17.84 17.16
N LYS A 63 25.39 17.45 17.67
CA LYS A 63 25.23 16.34 18.61
C LYS A 63 24.83 15.08 17.86
N PRO A 64 25.27 13.88 18.29
CA PRO A 64 24.76 12.64 17.73
C PRO A 64 23.27 12.49 18.06
N PHE A 65 22.50 12.06 17.07
CA PHE A 65 21.11 11.66 17.20
C PHE A 65 21.02 10.17 16.90
N GLU A 66 20.55 9.42 17.89
CA GLU A 66 20.42 7.97 17.83
C GLU A 66 19.02 7.61 18.33
N MET A 67 18.32 6.75 17.59
CA MET A 67 17.03 6.24 17.97
C MET A 67 16.85 4.81 17.49
N GLU A 68 16.10 4.04 18.28
CA GLU A 68 15.65 2.71 17.94
C GLU A 68 14.13 2.69 17.88
N VAL A 69 13.58 2.08 16.84
CA VAL A 69 12.14 2.00 16.61
C VAL A 69 11.77 0.55 16.38
N THR A 70 10.98 -0.03 17.26
CA THR A 70 10.43 -1.36 17.08
C THR A 70 9.17 -1.30 16.23
N VAL A 71 9.17 -2.02 15.11
CA VAL A 71 8.03 -2.19 14.21
C VAL A 71 7.56 -3.64 14.27
N ALA A 72 6.26 -3.87 14.13
CA ALA A 72 5.67 -5.20 14.15
C ALA A 72 4.51 -5.27 13.17
N GLN A 73 4.15 -6.47 12.75
CA GLN A 73 2.92 -6.70 12.01
C GLN A 73 1.72 -6.69 12.97
N GLY A 74 0.60 -6.14 12.54
CA GLY A 74 -0.61 -6.07 13.34
C GLY A 74 -1.83 -5.72 12.49
N ARG A 75 -2.98 -5.54 13.15
CA ARG A 75 -4.24 -5.14 12.51
C ARG A 75 -4.90 -4.03 13.31
N GLY A 76 -5.45 -3.04 12.61
CA GLY A 76 -6.20 -1.94 13.21
C GLY A 76 -5.35 -1.02 14.06
N TYR A 77 -5.90 -0.60 15.20
CA TYR A 77 -5.27 0.34 16.13
C TYR A 77 -5.06 -0.33 17.48
N ARG A 78 -3.85 -0.22 18.03
CA ARG A 78 -3.53 -0.70 19.38
C ARG A 78 -3.07 0.46 20.25
N PRO A 79 -3.88 0.92 21.22
CA PRO A 79 -3.49 1.99 22.14
C PRO A 79 -2.35 1.55 23.08
N VAL A 80 -1.68 2.54 23.66
CA VAL A 80 -0.57 2.33 24.62
C VAL A 80 -1.01 1.54 25.86
N GLU A 81 -2.26 1.68 26.26
CA GLU A 81 -2.83 1.06 27.47
C GLU A 81 -2.93 -0.47 27.37
N GLU A 82 -3.13 -1.00 26.17
CA GLU A 82 -3.19 -2.43 25.88
C GLU A 82 -1.80 -3.08 25.73
N LYS A 83 -0.72 -2.30 25.84
CA LYS A 83 0.65 -2.80 25.71
C LYS A 83 1.19 -3.19 27.08
N ASP A 84 1.75 -4.39 27.17
CA ASP A 84 2.39 -4.87 28.40
C ASP A 84 3.65 -4.07 28.71
N LYS A 85 3.53 -3.13 29.65
CA LYS A 85 4.63 -2.23 30.05
C LYS A 85 5.77 -2.93 30.79
N LYS A 86 5.58 -4.20 31.20
CA LYS A 86 6.56 -4.98 31.96
C LYS A 86 7.73 -5.51 31.11
N SER A 87 7.61 -5.47 29.79
CA SER A 87 8.60 -6.05 28.87
C SER A 87 9.58 -5.02 28.27
N TYR A 88 9.47 -3.74 28.63
CA TYR A 88 10.28 -2.69 28.01
C TYR A 88 11.44 -2.25 28.90
N ASP A 89 12.58 -1.99 28.26
CA ASP A 89 13.76 -1.45 28.93
C ASP A 89 13.54 -0.01 29.41
N LEU A 90 14.30 0.36 30.44
CA LEU A 90 14.28 1.70 31.00
C LEU A 90 14.68 2.74 29.92
N GLY A 91 13.80 3.71 29.66
CA GLY A 91 14.01 4.72 28.60
C GLY A 91 13.21 4.46 27.32
N THR A 92 12.50 3.33 27.23
CA THR A 92 11.59 3.07 26.11
C THR A 92 10.35 3.95 26.19
N ILE A 93 10.03 4.65 25.10
CA ILE A 93 8.82 5.45 24.98
C ILE A 93 7.80 4.65 24.17
N VAL A 94 6.73 4.25 24.82
CA VAL A 94 5.68 3.47 24.17
C VAL A 94 4.70 4.42 23.49
N ILE A 95 4.59 4.28 22.17
CA ILE A 95 3.57 4.94 21.36
C ILE A 95 2.46 3.95 20.98
N ASP A 96 1.28 4.45 20.64
CA ASP A 96 0.23 3.66 20.00
C ASP A 96 0.68 3.13 18.64
N SER A 97 0.14 1.98 18.25
CA SER A 97 0.45 1.36 16.96
C SER A 97 -0.74 1.46 16.03
N VAL A 98 -0.49 2.05 14.85
CA VAL A 98 -1.45 2.19 13.77
C VAL A 98 -1.04 1.21 12.66
N TYR A 99 -1.81 0.14 12.48
CA TYR A 99 -1.59 -0.89 11.46
C TYR A 99 -2.56 -0.73 10.27
N THR A 100 -2.98 0.51 9.99
CA THR A 100 -3.95 0.82 8.95
C THR A 100 -3.26 1.50 7.77
N PRO A 101 -3.04 0.79 6.64
CA PRO A 101 -2.35 1.36 5.47
C PRO A 101 -3.27 2.16 4.53
N VAL A 102 -4.59 2.01 4.67
CA VAL A 102 -5.60 2.75 3.90
C VAL A 102 -5.96 4.03 4.64
N LYS A 103 -5.89 5.17 3.97
CA LYS A 103 -6.15 6.50 4.56
C LYS A 103 -7.58 6.95 4.33
N ASP A 104 -8.05 6.83 3.10
CA ASP A 104 -9.38 7.29 2.69
C ASP A 104 -10.00 6.36 1.65
N VAL A 105 -11.31 6.22 1.72
CA VAL A 105 -12.09 5.38 0.79
C VAL A 105 -13.38 6.11 0.45
N GLY A 106 -13.54 6.47 -0.82
CA GLY A 106 -14.76 6.99 -1.41
C GLY A 106 -15.40 5.98 -2.35
N TYR A 107 -16.72 6.03 -2.48
CA TYR A 107 -17.46 5.25 -3.47
C TYR A 107 -18.55 6.09 -4.13
N LYS A 108 -18.84 5.77 -5.40
CA LYS A 108 -19.93 6.38 -6.17
C LYS A 108 -20.65 5.30 -6.95
N VAL A 109 -21.98 5.30 -6.86
CA VAL A 109 -22.85 4.39 -7.63
C VAL A 109 -23.63 5.22 -8.63
N GLU A 110 -23.60 4.81 -9.90
CA GLU A 110 -24.29 5.48 -11.00
C GLU A 110 -25.01 4.46 -11.86
N ASN A 111 -26.22 4.78 -12.33
CA ASN A 111 -26.90 3.94 -13.31
C ASN A 111 -26.13 3.97 -14.62
N THR A 112 -25.89 2.80 -15.19
CA THR A 112 -25.19 2.65 -16.45
C THR A 112 -26.01 1.82 -17.42
N ARG A 113 -25.98 2.21 -18.69
CA ARG A 113 -26.59 1.44 -19.77
C ARG A 113 -25.52 0.55 -20.36
N VAL A 114 -25.79 -0.76 -20.42
CA VAL A 114 -24.92 -1.75 -21.05
C VAL A 114 -25.67 -2.33 -22.25
N GLY A 115 -25.26 -1.96 -23.46
CA GLY A 115 -25.99 -2.29 -24.69
C GLY A 115 -27.40 -1.70 -24.68
N ASP A 116 -28.42 -2.55 -24.74
CA ASP A 116 -29.84 -2.14 -24.69
C ASP A 116 -30.48 -2.16 -23.31
N ILE A 117 -29.76 -2.64 -22.30
CA ILE A 117 -30.25 -2.82 -20.94
C ILE A 117 -29.85 -1.62 -20.08
N THR A 118 -30.81 -0.98 -19.42
CA THR A 118 -30.62 0.26 -18.65
C THR A 118 -30.62 0.09 -17.13
N ASN A 119 -30.66 -1.15 -16.62
CA ASN A 119 -30.79 -1.42 -15.17
C ASN A 119 -29.49 -1.86 -14.50
N PHE A 120 -28.33 -1.61 -15.12
CA PHE A 120 -27.04 -1.87 -14.48
C PHE A 120 -26.59 -0.68 -13.65
N GLU A 121 -25.80 -0.96 -12.62
CA GLU A 121 -25.14 0.03 -11.79
C GLU A 121 -23.63 -0.06 -11.98
N LYS A 122 -22.98 1.09 -12.18
CA LYS A 122 -21.53 1.25 -12.18
C LYS A 122 -21.10 1.69 -10.78
N LEU A 123 -20.28 0.88 -10.13
CA LEU A 123 -19.60 1.23 -8.89
C LEU A 123 -18.20 1.77 -9.22
N THR A 124 -17.90 2.98 -8.75
CA THR A 124 -16.55 3.57 -8.81
C THR A 124 -16.02 3.70 -7.38
N LEU A 125 -14.86 3.09 -7.10
CA LEU A 125 -14.17 3.16 -5.82
C LEU A 125 -12.93 4.06 -5.94
N SER A 126 -12.77 5.01 -5.03
CA SER A 126 -11.58 5.85 -4.89
C SER A 126 -10.89 5.49 -3.59
N ILE A 127 -9.67 4.96 -3.65
CA ILE A 127 -8.96 4.46 -2.46
C ILE A 127 -7.58 5.13 -2.39
N GLU A 128 -7.32 5.81 -1.28
CA GLU A 128 -6.01 6.38 -0.97
C GLU A 128 -5.27 5.49 0.04
N THR A 129 -4.05 5.07 -0.29
CA THR A 129 -3.18 4.29 0.62
C THR A 129 -1.88 5.03 0.90
N ASN A 130 -1.19 4.65 1.97
CA ASN A 130 0.15 5.15 2.30
C ASN A 130 1.29 4.47 1.50
N GLY A 131 0.95 3.66 0.48
CA GLY A 131 1.91 2.91 -0.34
C GLY A 131 2.40 1.58 0.26
N ALA A 132 2.10 1.28 1.53
CA ALA A 132 2.45 -0.01 2.13
C ALA A 132 1.67 -1.18 1.53
N ILE A 133 0.48 -0.91 0.96
CA ILE A 133 -0.32 -1.84 0.17
C ILE A 133 -0.84 -1.10 -1.07
N SER A 134 -0.95 -1.79 -2.21
CA SER A 134 -1.61 -1.22 -3.38
C SER A 134 -3.14 -1.19 -3.17
N PRO A 135 -3.86 -0.22 -3.77
CA PRO A 135 -5.32 -0.18 -3.68
C PRO A 135 -6.00 -1.48 -4.16
N GLU A 136 -5.49 -2.09 -5.22
CA GLU A 136 -6.00 -3.35 -5.77
C GLU A 136 -5.84 -4.52 -4.78
N GLU A 137 -4.64 -4.67 -4.19
CA GLU A 137 -4.39 -5.68 -3.17
C GLU A 137 -5.25 -5.45 -1.93
N ALA A 138 -5.48 -4.19 -1.54
CA ALA A 138 -6.33 -3.86 -0.40
C ALA A 138 -7.78 -4.31 -0.64
N VAL A 139 -8.34 -4.07 -1.82
CA VAL A 139 -9.68 -4.55 -2.19
C VAL A 139 -9.72 -6.07 -2.21
N LYS A 140 -8.72 -6.73 -2.80
CA LYS A 140 -8.63 -8.20 -2.84
C LYS A 140 -8.63 -8.80 -1.42
N GLN A 141 -7.82 -8.24 -0.51
CA GLN A 141 -7.79 -8.69 0.88
C GLN A 141 -9.12 -8.44 1.59
N ALA A 142 -9.75 -7.27 1.37
CA ALA A 142 -11.05 -6.96 1.96
C ALA A 142 -12.15 -7.92 1.47
N THR A 143 -12.18 -8.24 0.18
CA THR A 143 -13.11 -9.21 -0.41
C THR A 143 -12.91 -10.60 0.18
N GLN A 144 -11.66 -11.05 0.33
CA GLN A 144 -11.35 -12.34 0.95
C GLN A 144 -11.89 -12.39 2.39
N ILE A 145 -11.60 -11.37 3.19
CA ILE A 145 -12.09 -11.28 4.57
C ILE A 145 -13.63 -11.31 4.60
N LEU A 146 -14.30 -10.62 3.68
CA LEU A 146 -15.76 -10.61 3.60
C LEU A 146 -16.32 -12.00 3.25
N MET A 147 -15.72 -12.70 2.29
CA MET A 147 -16.10 -14.06 1.91
C MET A 147 -15.91 -15.05 3.07
N ASP A 148 -14.82 -14.92 3.82
CA ASP A 148 -14.55 -15.75 5.00
C ASP A 148 -15.65 -15.56 6.06
N HIS A 149 -16.11 -14.32 6.29
CA HIS A 149 -17.21 -14.04 7.21
C HIS A 149 -18.55 -14.59 6.71
N PHE A 150 -18.86 -14.47 5.41
CA PHE A 150 -20.08 -15.04 4.85
C PHE A 150 -20.09 -16.57 4.92
N SER A 151 -18.93 -17.21 4.80
CA SER A 151 -18.81 -18.68 4.92
C SER A 151 -19.26 -19.15 6.31
N ILE A 152 -18.87 -18.45 7.38
CA ILE A 152 -19.32 -18.75 8.75
C ILE A 152 -20.85 -18.62 8.89
N ILE A 153 -21.44 -17.61 8.25
CA ILE A 153 -22.88 -17.39 8.28
C ILE A 153 -23.62 -18.51 7.52
N LEU A 154 -23.12 -18.92 6.36
CA LEU A 154 -23.69 -20.02 5.57
C LEU A 154 -23.66 -21.35 6.33
N ASP A 155 -22.54 -21.67 6.98
CA ASP A 155 -22.39 -22.87 7.82
C ASP A 155 -23.38 -22.86 9.00
N SER A 156 -23.59 -21.69 9.61
CA SER A 156 -24.55 -21.50 10.71
C SER A 156 -26.02 -21.67 10.27
N MET A 157 -26.35 -21.35 9.01
CA MET A 157 -27.70 -21.49 8.45
C MET A 157 -28.08 -22.90 7.99
N GLY A 158 -27.19 -23.89 8.14
CA GLY A 158 -27.54 -25.31 8.01
C GLY A 158 -27.72 -25.83 6.58
N THR A 159 -27.31 -25.09 5.55
CA THR A 159 -27.22 -25.64 4.18
C THR A 159 -25.85 -26.28 3.99
N VAL A 160 -25.68 -27.50 4.51
CA VAL A 160 -24.55 -28.35 4.12
C VAL A 160 -24.71 -28.76 2.66
N GLY A 161 -23.86 -28.18 1.82
CA GLY A 161 -23.63 -28.61 0.46
C GLY A 161 -22.20 -28.27 0.12
N ALA A 162 -21.29 -29.19 0.44
CA ALA A 162 -19.93 -29.16 -0.04
C ALA A 162 -19.92 -29.00 -1.58
N SER A 163 -19.62 -27.80 -2.04
CA SER A 163 -18.81 -27.63 -3.24
C SER A 163 -17.76 -26.58 -2.89
N ALA A 164 -16.50 -26.99 -2.99
CA ALA A 164 -15.38 -26.08 -3.18
C ALA A 164 -15.78 -24.95 -4.14
N PRO A 165 -15.20 -23.74 -4.03
CA PRO A 165 -15.41 -22.74 -5.07
C PRO A 165 -14.92 -23.36 -6.37
N ALA A 166 -15.87 -23.75 -7.22
CA ALA A 166 -15.59 -23.99 -8.61
C ALA A 166 -14.99 -22.68 -9.10
N VAL A 167 -13.71 -22.73 -9.42
CA VAL A 167 -13.11 -21.84 -10.40
C VAL A 167 -14.13 -21.71 -11.52
N VAL A 168 -14.66 -20.51 -11.67
CA VAL A 168 -15.52 -20.13 -12.77
C VAL A 168 -14.66 -20.18 -14.03
N ASP A 169 -14.51 -21.38 -14.59
CA ASP A 169 -14.29 -21.59 -16.02
C ASP A 169 -15.59 -21.18 -16.74
N THR A 170 -15.77 -19.86 -16.86
CA THR A 170 -16.54 -19.26 -17.95
C THR A 170 -15.61 -18.32 -18.70
N ALA A 171 -14.50 -18.90 -19.17
CA ALA A 171 -13.63 -18.36 -20.20
C ALA A 171 -13.75 -19.22 -21.46
N ALA A 172 -14.96 -19.34 -22.01
CA ALA A 172 -15.21 -19.76 -23.39
C ALA A 172 -16.66 -19.37 -23.73
N GLU A 173 -16.84 -18.67 -24.86
CA GLU A 173 -18.13 -18.21 -25.43
C GLU A 173 -18.67 -16.82 -25.01
N VAL A 174 -17.81 -15.80 -24.99
CA VAL A 174 -18.10 -14.48 -25.60
C VAL A 174 -16.78 -13.78 -25.93
N SER A 175 -16.05 -14.36 -26.87
CA SER A 175 -14.95 -13.70 -27.56
C SER A 175 -15.34 -13.62 -29.03
N GLU A 176 -15.89 -12.49 -29.47
CA GLU A 176 -15.59 -11.94 -30.80
C GLU A 176 -16.21 -10.55 -31.11
N GLU A 177 -17.08 -9.96 -30.28
CA GLU A 177 -17.78 -8.72 -30.72
C GLU A 177 -17.77 -7.51 -29.75
N ALA A 178 -16.78 -7.39 -28.85
CA ALA A 178 -16.71 -6.23 -27.94
C ALA A 178 -15.31 -5.61 -27.79
N THR A 179 -14.43 -5.78 -28.78
CA THR A 179 -13.06 -5.22 -28.74
C THR A 179 -12.90 -3.85 -29.41
N GLU A 180 -13.96 -3.20 -29.88
CA GLU A 180 -13.76 -1.91 -30.57
C GLU A 180 -14.02 -0.63 -29.75
N GLU A 181 -14.84 -0.60 -28.68
CA GLU A 181 -15.10 0.69 -28.01
C GLU A 181 -15.22 0.62 -26.48
N VAL A 182 -14.10 0.37 -25.78
CA VAL A 182 -13.90 0.93 -24.42
C VAL A 182 -12.44 1.29 -24.26
N GLY A 183 -12.12 2.56 -24.44
CA GLY A 183 -10.82 3.11 -24.08
C GLY A 183 -10.59 3.00 -22.58
N THR A 184 -9.60 2.22 -22.16
CA THR A 184 -9.00 2.35 -20.83
C THR A 184 -8.25 3.68 -20.78
N GLU A 185 -8.93 4.72 -20.31
CA GLU A 185 -8.28 5.95 -19.84
C GLU A 185 -7.86 5.70 -18.39
N VAL A 186 -6.59 5.35 -18.21
CA VAL A 186 -5.90 5.48 -16.93
C VAL A 186 -5.39 6.92 -16.88
N GLU A 187 -6.19 7.81 -16.31
CA GLU A 187 -5.74 9.18 -16.00
C GLU A 187 -4.81 9.13 -14.78
N THR A 188 -3.51 9.29 -15.04
CA THR A 188 -2.52 9.62 -14.00
C THR A 188 -2.21 11.10 -14.14
N ASP A 189 -2.80 11.92 -13.26
CA ASP A 189 -2.52 13.35 -13.17
C ASP A 189 -1.10 13.58 -12.61
N LEU A 190 -0.11 13.71 -13.51
CA LEU A 190 1.17 14.33 -13.21
C LEU A 190 1.56 15.27 -14.38
N ASP A 191 1.31 16.57 -14.19
CA ASP A 191 1.61 17.63 -15.16
C ASP A 191 3.05 18.18 -15.00
N LYS A 192 3.85 17.98 -16.06
CA LYS A 192 4.93 18.84 -16.65
C LYS A 192 6.33 18.99 -15.98
N PRO A 193 7.37 19.41 -16.75
CA PRO A 193 7.67 19.16 -18.17
C PRO A 193 9.17 18.88 -18.49
N ALA A 194 9.42 18.49 -19.75
CA ALA A 194 10.54 18.91 -20.61
C ALA A 194 11.58 17.86 -21.06
N LYS A 195 11.76 17.85 -22.40
CA LYS A 195 12.91 17.42 -23.23
C LYS A 195 13.03 15.95 -23.63
N LYS A 196 12.31 15.60 -24.72
CA LYS A 196 12.85 14.72 -25.77
C LYS A 196 13.48 15.57 -26.87
N ALA A 197 14.80 15.53 -26.95
CA ALA A 197 15.54 15.72 -28.19
C ALA A 197 16.65 14.68 -28.23
N VAL A 198 16.95 14.18 -29.43
CA VAL A 198 18.13 13.40 -29.86
C VAL A 198 17.87 11.93 -30.25
N LYS A 199 18.05 11.74 -31.56
CA LYS A 199 18.50 10.57 -32.34
C LYS A 199 17.52 9.44 -32.67
N LYS A 200 16.91 9.61 -33.85
CA LYS A 200 16.44 8.56 -34.76
C LYS A 200 17.52 8.35 -35.85
N VAL A 201 18.47 7.43 -35.66
CA VAL A 201 19.27 6.84 -36.75
C VAL A 201 19.71 5.42 -36.33
N ALA A 202 19.43 4.44 -37.20
CA ALA A 202 19.99 3.07 -37.27
C ALA A 202 18.95 1.94 -37.08
N ALA A 203 18.34 1.50 -38.20
CA ALA A 203 18.05 0.10 -38.50
C ALA A 203 17.33 -0.01 -39.86
N LYS A 204 18.09 -0.02 -40.96
CA LYS A 204 17.62 -0.54 -42.24
C LYS A 204 18.77 -1.22 -42.98
N LYS A 205 18.97 -2.50 -42.68
CA LYS A 205 19.76 -3.45 -43.49
C LYS A 205 19.29 -4.87 -43.14
N LYS A 206 19.09 -5.70 -44.18
CA LYS A 206 18.33 -6.99 -44.26
C LYS A 206 16.92 -6.74 -44.79
N GLU A 207 16.44 -7.29 -45.91
CA GLU A 207 16.81 -8.41 -46.76
C GLU A 207 16.21 -8.20 -48.16
N THR A 208 16.95 -8.54 -49.23
CA THR A 208 16.38 -9.24 -50.41
C THR A 208 17.52 -9.78 -51.27
N LYS A 209 17.81 -11.08 -51.13
CA LYS A 209 18.61 -11.86 -52.10
C LYS A 209 18.18 -13.32 -52.04
N LYS A 210 17.44 -13.75 -53.07
CA LYS A 210 17.03 -15.11 -53.53
C LYS A 210 15.56 -14.97 -53.95
N LYS A 211 15.13 -15.41 -55.13
CA LYS A 211 15.75 -16.23 -56.16
C LYS A 211 15.00 -15.96 -57.46
#